data_AF-A0A962LX92-F1
#
_entry.id   AF-A0A962LX92-F1
#
_cell.length_a   1.000
_cell.length_b   1.000
_cell.length_c   1.000
_cell.angle_alpha   90.00
_cell.angle_beta   90.00
_cell.angle_gamma   90.00
#
_symmetry.space_group_name_H-M   'P 1'
#
loop_
_entity.id
_entity.type
_entity.pdbx_description
1 polymer ?
#
loop_
_entity_poly.entity_id
_entity_poly.type
_entity_poly.pdbx_seq_one_letter_code
_entity_poly.pdbx_strand_id
1 'polypeptide(L)'
;MTDRIQRGGLQIAPVLCELLENDIAPGTGIAPEQFWQGLAAIVTELAPINRALLATREEMQAKIDAWHQANPGAGYDRAAYKSFLGEIGYLLPEGDDFAIATENVDPEVATLAGPQLVVPVMNARYALNAANARWGSLYDALYGTDVIPEDNGAQRSGPYNPVRGDRVVAYARDFLTRHCPLSAGAHDQAKSYAVVAGKLQVVMADGRISSLVQQDQFRGYCGEPDSPTAVLLRHNGLHIEIQIDPGSPIGRTDPAGVKDVVLEAALTTIQDCEDSVAAVDARDKTVVYRNWLGLMRGDLADTFDKGGKSLTRHLNPDRVFTAAAGGELILPGRSLMFVRNVGHLMTSDAILDSEHREIPEGIMDGMFTAMIALHDLRKNGGAARNSRKGSVYIVKPKMHGPAEVAFACTLFDRIEDALGLPRNTLKVGIMDEERRTTINLKECIRVARERLVFINTGFLDRTGDEIHTSMEAG
;
A
#
# COMPACT_ATOMS: atom_id res chain seq x y z
N MET A 1 28.42 -8.22 25.68
CA MET A 1 27.16 -8.77 26.22
C MET A 1 26.16 -7.64 26.17
N THR A 2 25.16 -7.75 25.31
CA THR A 2 24.08 -6.77 25.22
C THR A 2 23.09 -7.08 26.35
N ASP A 3 22.79 -6.12 27.21
CA ASP A 3 21.74 -6.29 28.23
C ASP A 3 20.42 -6.67 27.55
N ARG A 4 19.70 -7.66 28.09
CA ARG A 4 18.41 -8.16 27.55
C ARG A 4 17.37 -8.21 28.66
N ILE A 5 16.10 -7.96 28.30
CA ILE A 5 14.95 -8.00 29.19
C ILE A 5 14.23 -9.33 29.03
N GLN A 6 13.92 -9.99 30.15
CA GLN A 6 13.19 -11.26 30.15
C GLN A 6 11.68 -11.04 30.25
N ARG A 7 10.91 -11.61 29.32
CA ARG A 7 9.43 -11.60 29.32
C ARG A 7 8.90 -12.90 28.73
N GLY A 8 8.00 -13.60 29.43
CA GLY A 8 7.34 -14.80 28.88
C GLY A 8 8.28 -15.91 28.41
N GLY A 9 9.51 -15.99 28.94
CA GLY A 9 10.55 -16.92 28.47
C GLY A 9 11.41 -16.42 27.31
N LEU A 10 11.14 -15.24 26.76
CA LEU A 10 11.93 -14.57 25.72
C LEU A 10 13.01 -13.66 26.33
N GLN A 11 14.08 -13.42 25.58
CA GLN A 11 15.14 -12.45 25.91
C GLN A 11 15.20 -11.34 24.85
N ILE A 12 14.69 -10.17 25.21
CA ILE A 12 14.37 -9.09 24.28
C ILE A 12 15.39 -7.96 24.40
N ALA A 13 15.79 -7.38 23.26
CA ALA A 13 16.60 -6.18 23.24
C ALA A 13 15.85 -5.01 23.95
N PRO A 14 16.48 -4.28 24.90
CA PRO A 14 15.80 -3.28 25.71
C PRO A 14 15.03 -2.23 24.90
N VAL A 15 15.64 -1.71 23.82
CA VAL A 15 15.03 -0.69 22.95
C VAL A 15 13.69 -1.15 22.34
N LEU A 16 13.58 -2.43 21.98
CA LEU A 16 12.37 -2.99 21.40
C LEU A 16 11.32 -3.25 22.49
N CYS A 17 11.77 -3.70 23.66
CA CYS A 17 10.90 -3.91 24.81
C CYS A 17 10.28 -2.59 25.28
N GLU A 18 11.08 -1.53 25.39
CA GLU A 18 10.65 -0.19 25.76
C GLU A 18 9.66 0.39 24.75
N LEU A 19 9.93 0.25 23.44
CA LEU A 19 8.98 0.65 22.40
C LEU A 19 7.63 -0.05 22.59
N LEU A 20 7.62 -1.37 22.81
CA LEU A 20 6.35 -2.07 23.01
C LEU A 20 5.63 -1.57 24.27
N GLU A 21 6.30 -1.58 25.41
CA GLU A 21 5.69 -1.33 26.72
C GLU A 21 5.24 0.12 26.88
N ASN A 22 6.02 1.07 26.35
CA ASN A 22 5.80 2.50 26.56
C ASN A 22 5.03 3.18 25.43
N ASP A 23 5.21 2.73 24.18
CA ASP A 23 4.69 3.44 23.00
C ASP A 23 3.58 2.66 22.27
N ILE A 24 3.76 1.34 22.07
CA ILE A 24 2.81 0.53 21.29
C ILE A 24 1.63 0.08 22.13
N ALA A 25 1.84 -0.53 23.30
CA ALA A 25 0.78 -1.15 24.11
C ALA A 25 -0.23 -0.14 24.69
N PRO A 26 0.16 1.06 25.14
CA PRO A 26 -0.82 2.03 25.65
C PRO A 26 -1.85 2.42 24.58
N GLY A 27 -3.14 2.26 24.89
CA GLY A 27 -4.25 2.56 23.97
C GLY A 27 -4.72 1.39 23.11
N THR A 28 -3.95 0.28 23.02
CA THR A 28 -4.40 -0.91 22.29
C THR A 28 -5.33 -1.77 23.11
N GLY A 29 -5.44 -1.57 24.42
CA GLY A 29 -6.22 -2.41 25.33
C GLY A 29 -5.68 -3.84 25.47
N ILE A 30 -4.43 -4.09 25.09
CA ILE A 30 -3.71 -5.35 25.28
C ILE A 30 -2.55 -5.07 26.24
N ALA A 31 -2.49 -5.79 27.35
CA ALA A 31 -1.40 -5.63 28.32
C ALA A 31 -0.07 -6.14 27.72
N PRO A 32 1.08 -5.50 28.02
CA PRO A 32 2.36 -5.98 27.49
C PRO A 32 2.68 -7.43 27.85
N GLU A 33 2.33 -7.88 29.05
CA GLU A 33 2.51 -9.27 29.46
C GLU A 33 1.71 -10.24 28.58
N GLN A 34 0.47 -9.91 28.23
CA GLN A 34 -0.34 -10.70 27.30
C GLN A 34 0.31 -10.78 25.92
N PHE A 35 0.83 -9.65 25.40
CA PHE A 35 1.54 -9.64 24.13
C PHE A 35 2.76 -10.56 24.16
N TRP A 36 3.62 -10.44 25.18
CA TRP A 36 4.85 -11.23 25.27
C TRP A 36 4.57 -12.73 25.45
N GLN A 37 3.57 -13.09 26.26
CA GLN A 37 3.13 -14.49 26.41
C GLN A 37 2.58 -15.04 25.09
N GLY A 38 1.77 -14.24 24.37
CA GLY A 38 1.26 -14.61 23.05
C GLY A 38 2.38 -14.84 22.04
N LEU A 39 3.33 -13.91 21.95
CA LEU A 39 4.49 -14.04 21.06
C LEU A 39 5.32 -15.28 21.42
N ALA A 40 5.59 -15.52 22.71
CA ALA A 40 6.34 -16.69 23.15
C ALA A 40 5.66 -17.99 22.74
N ALA A 41 4.34 -18.12 22.97
CA ALA A 41 3.58 -19.30 22.58
C ALA A 41 3.58 -19.52 21.05
N ILE A 42 3.44 -18.45 20.27
CA ILE A 42 3.50 -18.50 18.81
C ILE A 42 4.89 -18.96 18.34
N VAL A 43 5.96 -18.39 18.91
CA VAL A 43 7.33 -18.78 18.55
C VAL A 43 7.60 -20.24 18.89
N THR A 44 7.21 -20.70 20.08
CA THR A 44 7.37 -22.11 20.49
C THR A 44 6.70 -23.08 19.52
N GLU A 45 5.51 -22.75 19.03
CA GLU A 45 4.77 -23.63 18.12
C GLU A 45 5.22 -23.52 16.66
N LEU A 46 5.41 -22.29 16.16
CA LEU A 46 5.55 -22.03 14.73
C LEU A 46 7.00 -21.92 14.26
N ALA A 47 7.96 -21.61 15.14
CA ALA A 47 9.37 -21.53 14.73
C ALA A 47 9.94 -22.89 14.25
N PRO A 48 9.63 -24.05 14.88
CA PRO A 48 10.02 -25.35 14.34
C PRO A 48 9.43 -25.64 12.96
N ILE A 49 8.16 -25.26 12.73
CA ILE A 49 7.47 -25.45 11.45
C ILE A 49 8.11 -24.57 10.37
N ASN A 50 8.41 -23.30 10.68
CA ASN A 50 9.13 -22.41 9.77
C ASN A 50 10.46 -23.03 9.34
N ARG A 51 11.30 -23.48 10.29
CA ARG A 51 12.58 -24.13 9.97
C ARG A 51 12.41 -25.37 9.07
N ALA A 52 11.38 -26.17 9.29
CA ALA A 52 11.08 -27.33 8.44
C ALA A 52 10.69 -26.92 7.01
N LEU A 53 9.95 -25.82 6.84
CA LEU A 53 9.62 -25.27 5.52
C LEU A 53 10.88 -24.78 4.79
N LEU A 54 11.79 -24.09 5.49
CA LEU A 54 13.07 -23.67 4.92
C LEU A 54 13.94 -24.87 4.51
N ALA A 55 14.03 -25.89 5.36
CA ALA A 55 14.73 -27.14 5.00
C ALA A 55 14.11 -27.82 3.76
N THR A 56 12.79 -27.72 3.59
CA THR A 56 12.10 -28.20 2.38
C THR A 56 12.51 -27.40 1.14
N ARG A 57 12.79 -26.09 1.25
CA ARG A 57 13.31 -25.29 0.12
C ARG A 57 14.68 -25.83 -0.30
N GLU A 58 15.59 -26.02 0.66
CA GLU A 58 16.94 -26.55 0.41
C GLU A 58 16.91 -27.96 -0.20
N GLU A 59 16.08 -28.85 0.36
CA GLU A 59 15.92 -30.21 -0.16
C GLU A 59 15.44 -30.21 -1.62
N MET A 60 14.44 -29.38 -1.95
CA MET A 60 13.95 -29.29 -3.31
C MET A 60 14.97 -28.71 -4.27
N GLN A 61 15.70 -27.66 -3.86
CA GLN A 61 16.76 -27.08 -4.68
C GLN A 61 17.86 -28.11 -4.96
N ALA A 62 18.34 -28.82 -3.94
CA ALA A 62 19.37 -29.84 -4.10
C ALA A 62 18.94 -30.98 -5.05
N LYS A 63 17.66 -31.37 -5.03
CA LYS A 63 17.11 -32.35 -5.99
C LYS A 63 17.11 -31.79 -7.41
N ILE A 64 16.73 -30.53 -7.61
CA ILE A 64 16.72 -29.87 -8.91
C ILE A 64 18.14 -29.72 -9.47
N ASP A 65 19.09 -29.31 -8.63
CA ASP A 65 20.51 -29.22 -8.96
C ASP A 65 21.04 -30.59 -9.44
N ALA A 66 20.80 -31.64 -8.65
CA ALA A 66 21.22 -33.00 -9.00
C ALA A 66 20.59 -33.50 -10.30
N TRP A 67 19.33 -33.14 -10.57
CA TRP A 67 18.67 -33.49 -11.82
C TRP A 67 19.36 -32.84 -13.02
N HIS A 68 19.67 -31.54 -12.93
CA HIS A 68 20.36 -30.83 -14.01
C HIS A 68 21.80 -31.29 -14.22
N GLN A 69 22.54 -31.57 -13.15
CA GLN A 69 23.89 -32.16 -13.25
C GLN A 69 23.88 -33.54 -13.94
N ALA A 70 22.83 -34.33 -13.73
CA ALA A 70 22.62 -35.61 -14.42
C ALA A 70 22.11 -35.45 -15.87
N ASN A 71 21.57 -34.29 -16.23
CA ASN A 71 20.97 -33.98 -17.54
C ASN A 71 21.51 -32.63 -18.08
N PRO A 72 22.83 -32.52 -18.35
CA PRO A 72 23.47 -31.24 -18.63
C PRO A 72 23.07 -30.64 -19.99
N GLY A 73 23.14 -29.32 -20.07
CA GLY A 73 22.95 -28.53 -21.28
C GLY A 73 21.50 -28.16 -21.61
N ALA A 74 21.34 -27.11 -22.41
CA ALA A 74 20.06 -26.48 -22.72
C ALA A 74 19.04 -27.36 -23.51
N GLY A 75 19.44 -28.57 -23.90
CA GLY A 75 18.63 -29.54 -24.66
C GLY A 75 17.96 -30.62 -23.81
N TYR A 76 17.95 -30.50 -22.47
CA TYR A 76 17.35 -31.50 -21.59
C TYR A 76 15.88 -31.79 -21.93
N ASP A 77 15.42 -33.00 -21.63
CA ASP A 77 14.04 -33.41 -21.87
C ASP A 77 13.08 -32.66 -20.93
N ARG A 78 12.34 -31.70 -21.47
CA ARG A 78 11.39 -30.87 -20.72
C ARG A 78 10.18 -31.67 -20.21
N ALA A 79 9.78 -32.75 -20.89
CA ALA A 79 8.69 -33.59 -20.43
C ALA A 79 9.15 -34.43 -19.23
N ALA A 80 10.36 -35.00 -19.30
CA ALA A 80 10.99 -35.68 -18.17
C ALA A 80 11.20 -34.74 -16.97
N TYR A 81 11.68 -33.51 -17.20
CA TYR A 81 11.84 -32.51 -16.15
C TYR A 81 10.51 -32.15 -15.48
N LYS A 82 9.44 -31.96 -16.25
CA LYS A 82 8.11 -31.71 -15.69
C LYS A 82 7.60 -32.90 -14.85
N SER A 83 7.82 -34.14 -15.30
CA SER A 83 7.49 -35.34 -14.51
C SER A 83 8.25 -35.36 -13.20
N PHE A 84 9.57 -35.14 -13.26
CA PHE A 84 10.44 -35.07 -12.10
C PHE A 84 9.98 -34.02 -11.07
N LEU A 85 9.63 -32.80 -11.51
CA LEU A 85 9.10 -31.77 -10.61
C LEU A 85 7.80 -32.21 -9.93
N GLY A 86 6.97 -33.01 -10.61
CA GLY A 86 5.78 -33.63 -10.01
C GLY A 86 6.13 -34.72 -8.98
N GLU A 87 7.08 -35.60 -9.31
CA GLU A 87 7.53 -36.70 -8.45
C GLU A 87 8.14 -36.22 -7.13
N ILE A 88 8.88 -35.11 -7.14
CA ILE A 88 9.46 -34.53 -5.91
C ILE A 88 8.49 -33.62 -5.14
N GLY A 89 7.27 -33.42 -5.65
CA GLY A 89 6.27 -32.54 -5.03
C GLY A 89 6.54 -31.05 -5.19
N TYR A 90 7.37 -30.64 -6.15
CA TYR A 90 7.62 -29.23 -6.46
C TYR A 90 6.49 -28.63 -7.31
N LEU A 91 6.01 -29.39 -8.32
CA LEU A 91 4.79 -29.11 -9.08
C LEU A 91 3.66 -29.97 -8.51
N LEU A 92 2.65 -29.33 -7.94
CA LEU A 92 1.53 -30.00 -7.30
C LEU A 92 0.35 -30.17 -8.28
N PRO A 93 -0.52 -31.17 -8.08
CA PRO A 93 -1.75 -31.27 -8.84
C PRO A 93 -2.64 -30.05 -8.56
N GLU A 94 -3.22 -29.49 -9.62
CA GLU A 94 -4.19 -28.41 -9.50
C GLU A 94 -5.55 -28.97 -9.05
N GLY A 95 -6.19 -28.34 -8.06
CA GLY A 95 -7.52 -28.70 -7.57
C GLY A 95 -8.66 -28.04 -8.35
N ASP A 96 -9.89 -28.45 -8.03
CA ASP A 96 -11.13 -27.95 -8.65
C ASP A 96 -11.29 -26.43 -8.55
N ASP A 97 -12.07 -25.84 -9.46
CA ASP A 97 -12.37 -24.42 -9.42
C ASP A 97 -13.06 -23.99 -8.11
N PHE A 98 -12.74 -22.78 -7.64
CA PHE A 98 -13.31 -22.20 -6.43
C PHE A 98 -13.42 -20.68 -6.56
N ALA A 99 -14.16 -20.06 -5.64
CA ALA A 99 -14.19 -18.63 -5.45
C ALA A 99 -13.58 -18.26 -4.09
N ILE A 100 -12.86 -17.14 -4.04
CA ILE A 100 -12.44 -16.56 -2.76
C ILE A 100 -13.67 -16.11 -1.97
N ALA A 101 -13.54 -16.08 -0.65
CA ALA A 101 -14.58 -15.74 0.31
C ALA A 101 -14.13 -14.61 1.26
N THR A 102 -13.11 -13.83 0.87
CA THR A 102 -12.61 -12.71 1.69
C THR A 102 -13.69 -11.64 1.86
N GLU A 103 -14.01 -11.33 3.10
CA GLU A 103 -14.97 -10.28 3.47
C GLU A 103 -14.27 -9.06 4.09
N ASN A 104 -15.04 -7.99 4.31
CA ASN A 104 -14.59 -6.78 5.01
C ASN A 104 -13.39 -6.09 4.35
N VAL A 105 -13.35 -6.06 3.02
CA VAL A 105 -12.28 -5.42 2.25
C VAL A 105 -12.69 -3.99 1.87
N ASP A 106 -11.79 -3.02 2.07
CA ASP A 106 -12.00 -1.61 1.76
C ASP A 106 -12.14 -1.40 0.24
N PRO A 107 -12.95 -0.41 -0.22
CA PRO A 107 -13.23 -0.19 -1.63
C PRO A 107 -11.99 0.03 -2.51
N GLU A 108 -10.93 0.64 -1.98
CA GLU A 108 -9.65 0.89 -2.66
C GLU A 108 -8.98 -0.40 -3.15
N VAL A 109 -9.33 -1.54 -2.56
CA VAL A 109 -8.80 -2.86 -2.92
C VAL A 109 -9.86 -3.69 -3.62
N ALA A 110 -11.10 -3.69 -3.10
CA ALA A 110 -12.14 -4.61 -3.57
C ALA A 110 -12.83 -4.18 -4.87
N THR A 111 -12.94 -2.87 -5.12
CA THR A 111 -13.89 -2.34 -6.14
C THR A 111 -13.32 -1.23 -7.01
N LEU A 112 -12.17 -0.67 -6.67
CA LEU A 112 -11.54 0.41 -7.40
C LEU A 112 -10.27 -0.09 -8.09
N ALA A 113 -9.96 0.52 -9.23
CA ALA A 113 -8.69 0.33 -9.91
C ALA A 113 -7.93 1.66 -9.89
N GLY A 114 -6.68 1.63 -9.42
CA GLY A 114 -5.83 2.81 -9.35
C GLY A 114 -4.40 2.46 -8.92
N PRO A 115 -3.49 3.45 -8.94
CA PRO A 115 -2.11 3.27 -8.51
C PRO A 115 -1.97 2.74 -7.08
N GLN A 116 -0.97 1.86 -6.88
CA GLN A 116 -0.46 1.44 -5.59
C GLN A 116 1.01 1.88 -5.45
N LEU A 117 1.35 2.58 -4.37
CA LEU A 117 2.73 2.96 -4.07
C LEU A 117 3.40 1.91 -3.18
N VAL A 118 4.73 1.81 -3.24
CA VAL A 118 5.55 1.05 -2.28
C VAL A 118 6.64 1.98 -1.78
N VAL A 119 6.77 2.13 -0.45
CA VAL A 119 7.76 3.03 0.15
C VAL A 119 8.42 2.45 1.39
N PRO A 120 9.70 2.77 1.65
CA PRO A 120 10.39 2.31 2.85
C PRO A 120 9.81 2.95 4.09
N VAL A 121 9.17 2.16 4.96
CA VAL A 121 8.52 2.70 6.18
C VAL A 121 9.55 3.27 7.15
N MET A 122 10.81 2.84 7.08
CA MET A 122 11.92 3.36 7.89
C MET A 122 12.19 4.85 7.64
N ASN A 123 11.81 5.38 6.46
CA ASN A 123 11.91 6.81 6.15
C ASN A 123 10.57 7.51 6.40
N ALA A 124 10.44 8.18 7.55
CA ALA A 124 9.20 8.86 7.96
C ALA A 124 8.70 9.88 6.92
N ARG A 125 9.61 10.61 6.27
CA ARG A 125 9.25 11.57 5.22
C ARG A 125 8.58 10.89 4.03
N TYR A 126 9.14 9.78 3.56
CA TYR A 126 8.61 9.05 2.40
C TYR A 126 7.29 8.36 2.77
N ALA A 127 7.23 7.75 3.95
CA ALA A 127 6.00 7.15 4.50
C ALA A 127 4.84 8.17 4.56
N LEU A 128 5.10 9.38 5.07
CA LEU A 128 4.12 10.48 5.11
C LEU A 128 3.68 10.93 3.72
N ASN A 129 4.63 11.10 2.80
CA ASN A 129 4.31 11.52 1.45
C ASN A 129 3.42 10.52 0.75
N ALA A 130 3.71 9.23 0.90
CA ALA A 130 2.95 8.16 0.29
C ALA A 130 1.57 7.98 0.90
N ALA A 131 1.44 8.18 2.22
CA ALA A 131 0.13 8.22 2.87
C ALA A 131 -0.70 9.42 2.34
N ASN A 132 -0.09 10.57 2.10
CA ASN A 132 -0.75 11.76 1.59
C ASN A 132 -0.94 11.77 0.05
N ALA A 133 -0.31 10.84 -0.67
CA ALA A 133 -0.32 10.79 -2.14
C ALA A 133 -1.64 10.33 -2.75
N ARG A 134 -2.68 10.06 -1.93
CA ARG A 134 -4.02 9.78 -2.45
C ARG A 134 -4.56 10.93 -3.28
N TRP A 135 -4.22 12.17 -2.94
CA TRP A 135 -4.65 13.34 -3.68
C TRP A 135 -3.42 14.11 -4.17
N GLY A 136 -3.23 14.12 -5.49
CA GLY A 136 -2.06 14.72 -6.13
C GLY A 136 -2.44 15.84 -7.10
N SER A 137 -1.69 16.94 -7.07
CA SER A 137 -1.81 18.02 -8.07
C SER A 137 -1.35 17.52 -9.44
N LEU A 138 -2.25 17.55 -10.43
CA LEU A 138 -1.90 17.26 -11.82
C LEU A 138 -1.01 18.36 -12.38
N TYR A 139 -1.22 19.62 -11.99
CA TYR A 139 -0.42 20.73 -12.49
C TYR A 139 1.03 20.60 -12.04
N ASP A 140 1.27 20.31 -10.75
CA ASP A 140 2.62 20.11 -10.23
C ASP A 140 3.29 18.89 -10.87
N ALA A 141 2.56 17.79 -11.07
CA ALA A 141 3.08 16.58 -11.71
C ALA A 141 3.49 16.84 -13.16
N LEU A 142 2.65 17.51 -13.95
CA LEU A 142 2.95 17.85 -15.35
C LEU A 142 4.07 18.90 -15.46
N TYR A 143 4.02 19.94 -14.62
CA TYR A 143 5.03 20.99 -14.64
C TYR A 143 6.40 20.46 -14.19
N GLY A 144 6.43 19.61 -13.17
CA GLY A 144 7.64 19.11 -12.52
C GLY A 144 8.32 17.94 -13.24
N THR A 145 7.71 17.34 -14.26
CA THR A 145 8.22 16.17 -14.98
C THR A 145 8.50 16.46 -16.46
N ASP A 146 9.06 15.49 -17.17
CA ASP A 146 9.32 15.55 -18.61
C ASP A 146 8.09 15.24 -19.48
N VAL A 147 6.92 14.96 -18.88
CA VAL A 147 5.64 14.77 -19.60
C VAL A 147 5.32 15.98 -20.49
N ILE A 148 5.62 17.19 -20.02
CA ILE A 148 5.59 18.41 -20.84
C ILE A 148 7.01 18.68 -21.36
N PRO A 149 7.24 18.60 -22.69
CA PRO A 149 8.55 18.88 -23.28
C PRO A 149 9.05 20.30 -22.98
N GLU A 150 10.36 20.43 -22.82
CA GLU A 150 11.04 21.71 -22.51
C GLU A 150 11.50 22.49 -23.76
N ASP A 151 10.90 22.21 -24.92
CA ASP A 151 11.18 22.92 -26.17
C ASP A 151 10.48 24.29 -26.26
N ASN A 152 10.84 25.07 -27.27
CA ASN A 152 10.16 26.32 -27.67
C ASN A 152 9.85 27.28 -26.50
N GLY A 153 10.79 27.42 -25.56
CA GLY A 153 10.67 28.34 -24.42
C GLY A 153 9.93 27.78 -23.20
N ALA A 154 9.56 26.49 -23.18
CA ALA A 154 8.85 25.83 -22.08
C ALA A 154 9.77 25.15 -21.04
N GLN A 155 11.02 25.60 -20.90
CA GLN A 155 11.97 25.07 -19.91
C GLN A 155 11.50 25.32 -18.47
N ARG A 156 11.90 24.46 -17.53
CA ARG A 156 11.72 24.70 -16.09
C ARG A 156 12.74 25.74 -15.62
N SER A 157 12.44 27.03 -15.82
CA SER A 157 13.31 28.16 -15.47
C SER A 157 12.67 29.11 -14.47
N GLY A 158 13.46 29.61 -13.52
CA GLY A 158 12.98 30.55 -12.50
C GLY A 158 11.91 29.95 -11.58
N PRO A 159 11.14 30.80 -10.86
CA PRO A 159 10.09 30.31 -9.96
C PRO A 159 8.84 29.80 -10.71
N TYR A 160 8.54 30.34 -11.90
CA TYR A 160 7.45 29.93 -12.76
C TYR A 160 7.69 30.43 -14.20
N ASN A 161 7.50 29.56 -15.19
CA ASN A 161 7.55 29.87 -16.61
C ASN A 161 6.12 29.82 -17.19
N PRO A 162 5.52 30.98 -17.56
CA PRO A 162 4.18 31.03 -18.12
C PRO A 162 3.99 30.18 -19.37
N VAL A 163 4.98 30.12 -20.26
CA VAL A 163 4.90 29.32 -21.50
C VAL A 163 4.73 27.83 -21.18
N ARG A 164 5.42 27.35 -20.15
CA ARG A 164 5.26 25.98 -19.65
C ARG A 164 3.93 25.79 -18.93
N GLY A 165 3.55 26.77 -18.10
CA GLY A 165 2.28 26.77 -17.38
C GLY A 165 1.07 26.67 -18.29
N ASP A 166 1.04 27.42 -19.40
CA ASP A 166 -0.04 27.36 -20.38
C ASP A 166 -0.17 25.98 -21.02
N ARG A 167 0.96 25.29 -21.28
CA ARG A 167 0.95 23.89 -21.77
C ARG A 167 0.40 22.92 -20.73
N VAL A 168 0.73 23.12 -19.46
CA VAL A 168 0.20 22.32 -18.34
C VAL A 168 -1.32 22.50 -18.24
N VAL A 169 -1.81 23.74 -18.28
CA VAL A 169 -3.24 24.05 -18.25
C VAL A 169 -3.94 23.41 -19.45
N ALA A 170 -3.40 23.60 -20.66
CA ALA A 170 -3.97 23.01 -21.88
C ALA A 170 -4.08 21.48 -21.80
N TYR A 171 -3.04 20.81 -21.31
CA TYR A 171 -3.06 19.36 -21.09
C TYR A 171 -4.17 18.96 -20.11
N ALA A 172 -4.30 19.66 -18.99
CA ALA A 172 -5.32 19.35 -17.99
C ALA A 172 -6.75 19.63 -18.50
N ARG A 173 -6.95 20.66 -19.33
CA ARG A 173 -8.24 20.93 -19.99
C ARG A 173 -8.61 19.85 -20.99
N ASP A 174 -7.66 19.36 -21.77
CA ASP A 174 -7.85 18.22 -22.66
C ASP A 174 -8.20 16.95 -21.86
N PHE A 175 -7.49 16.67 -20.77
CA PHE A 175 -7.80 15.58 -19.85
C PHE A 175 -9.25 15.65 -19.35
N LEU A 176 -9.70 16.81 -18.84
CA LEU A 176 -11.08 17.00 -18.40
C LEU A 176 -12.07 16.81 -19.55
N THR A 177 -11.77 17.33 -20.74
CA THR A 177 -12.64 17.19 -21.92
C THR A 177 -12.81 15.74 -22.35
N ARG A 178 -11.75 14.93 -22.27
CA ARG A 178 -11.79 13.50 -22.62
C ARG A 178 -12.53 12.65 -21.58
N HIS A 179 -12.40 12.97 -20.30
CA HIS A 179 -12.88 12.09 -19.22
C HIS A 179 -14.15 12.58 -18.52
N CYS A 180 -14.47 13.87 -18.61
CA CYS A 180 -15.70 14.47 -18.09
C CYS A 180 -16.32 15.39 -19.15
N PRO A 181 -16.68 14.85 -20.34
CA PRO A 181 -17.05 15.68 -21.48
C PRO A 181 -18.27 16.55 -21.20
N LEU A 182 -18.27 17.73 -21.80
CA LEU A 182 -19.38 18.68 -21.76
C LEU A 182 -20.34 18.43 -22.94
N SER A 183 -21.64 18.68 -22.72
CA SER A 183 -22.70 18.54 -23.72
C SER A 183 -22.53 19.45 -24.94
N ALA A 184 -21.80 20.55 -24.76
CA ALA A 184 -21.40 21.49 -25.79
C ALA A 184 -20.05 22.12 -25.43
N GLY A 185 -19.16 22.22 -26.43
CA GLY A 185 -17.80 22.75 -26.29
C GLY A 185 -16.88 21.89 -25.41
N ALA A 186 -15.76 22.46 -24.98
CA ALA A 186 -14.71 21.78 -24.22
C ALA A 186 -14.29 22.59 -22.98
N HIS A 187 -13.58 21.96 -22.04
CA HIS A 187 -13.22 22.60 -20.77
C HIS A 187 -12.24 23.78 -20.93
N ASP A 188 -11.50 23.85 -22.04
CA ASP A 188 -10.63 24.98 -22.40
C ASP A 188 -11.40 26.26 -22.73
N GLN A 189 -12.68 26.13 -23.09
CA GLN A 189 -13.60 27.24 -23.35
C GLN A 189 -14.41 27.66 -22.11
N ALA A 190 -14.18 27.03 -20.96
CA ALA A 190 -14.88 27.36 -19.72
C ALA A 190 -14.51 28.78 -19.25
N LYS A 191 -15.51 29.54 -18.84
CA LYS A 191 -15.40 30.87 -18.23
C LYS A 191 -15.82 30.87 -16.75
N SER A 192 -16.72 30.00 -16.35
CA SER A 192 -17.01 29.75 -14.93
C SER A 192 -17.71 28.42 -14.74
N TYR A 193 -17.63 27.92 -13.50
CA TYR A 193 -18.37 26.76 -13.04
C TYR A 193 -19.39 27.23 -12.01
N ALA A 194 -20.59 26.64 -12.02
CA ALA A 194 -21.63 26.89 -11.04
C ALA A 194 -22.45 25.61 -10.79
N VAL A 195 -23.09 25.53 -9.64
CA VAL A 195 -23.98 24.43 -9.25
C VAL A 195 -25.40 24.97 -9.16
N VAL A 196 -26.25 24.58 -10.10
CA VAL A 196 -27.64 25.06 -10.18
C VAL A 196 -28.57 23.86 -10.05
N ALA A 197 -29.45 23.89 -9.05
CA ALA A 197 -30.39 22.80 -8.74
C ALA A 197 -29.68 21.42 -8.62
N GLY A 198 -28.52 21.39 -7.94
CA GLY A 198 -27.74 20.17 -7.71
C GLY A 198 -26.98 19.65 -8.93
N LYS A 199 -26.88 20.43 -10.01
CA LYS A 199 -26.18 20.05 -11.25
C LYS A 199 -25.06 21.02 -11.58
N LEU A 200 -23.94 20.49 -12.07
CA LEU A 200 -22.85 21.31 -12.60
C LEU A 200 -23.28 21.98 -13.90
N GLN A 201 -23.12 23.30 -13.96
CA GLN A 201 -23.20 24.13 -15.14
C GLN A 201 -21.83 24.76 -15.42
N VAL A 202 -21.45 24.76 -16.69
CA VAL A 202 -20.22 25.41 -17.16
C VAL A 202 -20.62 26.51 -18.11
N VAL A 203 -20.34 27.76 -17.73
CA VAL A 203 -20.55 28.93 -18.60
C VAL A 203 -19.35 29.01 -19.53
N MET A 204 -19.61 29.02 -20.84
CA MET A 204 -18.59 29.08 -21.87
C MET A 204 -18.18 30.53 -22.16
N ALA A 205 -17.02 30.73 -22.77
CA ALA A 205 -16.52 32.05 -23.15
C ALA A 205 -17.47 32.83 -24.08
N ASP A 206 -18.24 32.12 -24.91
CA ASP A 206 -19.26 32.69 -25.82
C ASP A 206 -20.64 32.91 -25.17
N GLY A 207 -20.76 32.65 -23.85
CA GLY A 207 -21.98 32.82 -23.08
C GLY A 207 -22.95 31.64 -23.11
N ARG A 208 -22.67 30.58 -23.88
CA ARG A 208 -23.46 29.33 -23.80
C ARG A 208 -23.29 28.68 -22.43
N ILE A 209 -24.32 27.98 -21.98
CA ILE A 209 -24.26 27.15 -20.76
C ILE A 209 -24.20 25.69 -21.20
N SER A 210 -23.19 24.99 -20.70
CA SER A 210 -22.98 23.57 -20.93
C SER A 210 -23.14 22.79 -19.62
N SER A 211 -23.32 21.48 -19.75
CA SER A 211 -23.43 20.53 -18.64
C SER A 211 -22.55 19.33 -18.92
N LEU A 212 -22.26 18.49 -17.94
CA LEU A 212 -21.62 17.20 -18.20
C LEU A 212 -22.54 16.34 -19.07
N VAL A 213 -21.98 15.64 -20.06
CA VAL A 213 -22.72 14.63 -20.84
C VAL A 213 -23.29 13.56 -19.92
N GLN A 214 -22.50 13.11 -18.94
CA GLN A 214 -22.92 12.20 -17.87
C GLN A 214 -23.06 12.97 -16.56
N GLN A 215 -24.30 13.27 -16.16
CA GLN A 215 -24.58 14.15 -15.01
C GLN A 215 -24.13 13.55 -13.66
N ASP A 216 -24.08 12.23 -13.55
CA ASP A 216 -23.66 11.50 -12.35
C ASP A 216 -22.15 11.54 -12.08
N GLN A 217 -21.36 12.01 -13.06
CA GLN A 217 -19.95 12.35 -12.87
C GLN A 217 -19.78 13.50 -11.88
N PHE A 218 -20.74 14.42 -11.76
CA PHE A 218 -20.69 15.45 -10.73
C PHE A 218 -21.04 14.86 -9.35
N ARG A 219 -20.11 14.95 -8.40
CA ARG A 219 -20.25 14.36 -7.07
C ARG A 219 -20.47 15.38 -5.96
N GLY A 220 -19.96 16.59 -6.12
CA GLY A 220 -20.07 17.63 -5.11
C GLY A 220 -19.21 18.85 -5.39
N TYR A 221 -19.17 19.77 -4.43
CA TYR A 221 -18.44 21.02 -4.54
C TYR A 221 -18.04 21.57 -3.16
N CYS A 222 -17.16 22.56 -3.15
CA CYS A 222 -16.84 23.38 -1.98
C CYS A 222 -17.17 24.85 -2.26
N GLY A 223 -17.39 25.63 -1.19
CA GLY A 223 -17.77 27.04 -1.29
C GLY A 223 -19.23 27.23 -1.67
N GLU A 224 -19.56 28.42 -2.18
CA GLU A 224 -20.92 28.74 -2.60
C GLU A 224 -21.26 28.11 -3.95
N PRO A 225 -22.51 27.68 -4.18
CA PRO A 225 -22.89 26.98 -5.41
C PRO A 225 -22.77 27.85 -6.66
N ASP A 226 -22.98 29.16 -6.58
CA ASP A 226 -22.87 30.09 -7.71
C ASP A 226 -21.42 30.45 -8.06
N SER A 227 -20.49 30.30 -7.12
CA SER A 227 -19.06 30.47 -7.30
C SER A 227 -18.26 29.45 -6.47
N PRO A 228 -18.25 28.17 -6.87
CA PRO A 228 -17.61 27.11 -6.10
C PRO A 228 -16.09 27.29 -6.09
N THR A 229 -15.46 27.01 -4.95
CA THR A 229 -14.00 26.99 -4.80
C THR A 229 -13.39 25.66 -5.23
N ALA A 230 -14.20 24.61 -5.30
CA ALA A 230 -13.83 23.33 -5.89
C ALA A 230 -15.06 22.65 -6.49
N VAL A 231 -14.86 21.94 -7.62
CA VAL A 231 -15.87 21.05 -8.22
C VAL A 231 -15.32 19.64 -8.20
N LEU A 232 -16.05 18.72 -7.56
CA LEU A 232 -15.70 17.32 -7.45
C LEU A 232 -16.42 16.49 -8.51
N LEU A 233 -15.64 15.84 -9.35
CA LEU A 233 -16.08 14.92 -10.40
C LEU A 233 -15.65 13.49 -10.10
N ARG A 234 -16.20 12.52 -10.82
CA ARG A 234 -15.81 11.11 -10.77
C ARG A 234 -15.87 10.48 -12.16
N HIS A 235 -14.86 9.70 -12.50
CA HIS A 235 -14.78 8.92 -13.73
C HIS A 235 -14.08 7.59 -13.44
N ASN A 236 -14.63 6.47 -13.95
CA ASN A 236 -14.13 5.11 -13.69
C ASN A 236 -13.87 4.79 -12.22
N GLY A 237 -14.70 5.32 -11.32
CA GLY A 237 -14.58 5.08 -9.89
C GLY A 237 -13.68 6.08 -9.15
N LEU A 238 -12.78 6.78 -9.83
CA LEU A 238 -11.81 7.74 -9.27
C LEU A 238 -12.31 9.17 -9.31
N HIS A 239 -11.95 9.96 -8.30
CA HIS A 239 -12.34 11.36 -8.21
C HIS A 239 -11.34 12.32 -8.88
N ILE A 240 -11.89 13.43 -9.37
CA ILE A 240 -11.15 14.53 -10.00
C ILE A 240 -11.69 15.83 -9.38
N GLU A 241 -10.84 16.66 -8.82
CA GLU A 241 -11.22 17.94 -8.23
C GLU A 241 -10.67 19.10 -9.06
N ILE A 242 -11.56 19.93 -9.60
CA ILE A 242 -11.20 21.18 -10.26
C ILE A 242 -11.14 22.25 -9.17
N GLN A 243 -9.95 22.78 -8.87
CA GLN A 243 -9.77 23.82 -7.86
C GLN A 243 -9.85 25.21 -8.49
N ILE A 244 -10.68 26.07 -7.92
CA ILE A 244 -11.00 27.39 -8.48
C ILE A 244 -10.63 28.45 -7.44
N ASP A 245 -9.78 29.38 -7.86
CA ASP A 245 -9.31 30.49 -7.05
C ASP A 245 -8.75 31.59 -7.98
N PRO A 246 -9.60 32.53 -8.43
CA PRO A 246 -9.19 33.61 -9.32
C PRO A 246 -8.12 34.54 -8.72
N GLY A 247 -7.91 34.51 -7.40
CA GLY A 247 -6.89 35.30 -6.71
C GLY A 247 -5.49 34.66 -6.75
N SER A 248 -5.41 33.36 -7.03
CA SER A 248 -4.15 32.61 -7.03
C SER A 248 -3.24 33.04 -8.19
N PRO A 249 -1.91 32.79 -8.11
CA PRO A 249 -0.99 33.11 -9.21
C PRO A 249 -1.35 32.47 -10.55
N ILE A 250 -1.90 31.25 -10.54
CA ILE A 250 -2.31 30.51 -11.74
C ILE A 250 -3.77 30.85 -12.10
N GLY A 251 -4.67 30.87 -11.11
CA GLY A 251 -6.10 31.08 -11.34
C GLY A 251 -6.40 32.45 -11.96
N ARG A 252 -5.60 33.48 -11.65
CA ARG A 252 -5.76 34.82 -12.28
C ARG A 252 -5.48 34.83 -13.79
N THR A 253 -4.75 33.85 -14.32
CA THR A 253 -4.45 33.74 -15.75
C THR A 253 -5.39 32.78 -16.47
N ASP A 254 -6.19 32.01 -15.73
CA ASP A 254 -7.17 31.09 -16.27
C ASP A 254 -8.56 31.78 -16.40
N PRO A 255 -9.23 31.74 -17.57
CA PRO A 255 -10.52 32.39 -17.77
C PRO A 255 -11.63 31.95 -16.81
N ALA A 256 -11.55 30.73 -16.27
CA ALA A 256 -12.47 30.18 -15.29
C ALA A 256 -11.95 30.21 -13.85
N GLY A 257 -10.82 30.88 -13.60
CA GLY A 257 -10.21 30.96 -12.28
C GLY A 257 -9.58 29.65 -11.80
N VAL A 258 -9.40 28.65 -12.67
CA VAL A 258 -8.87 27.34 -12.26
C VAL A 258 -7.40 27.46 -11.92
N LYS A 259 -7.06 27.04 -10.70
CA LYS A 259 -5.68 27.04 -10.21
C LYS A 259 -5.01 25.67 -10.30
N ASP A 260 -5.78 24.59 -10.30
CA ASP A 260 -5.26 23.22 -10.35
C ASP A 260 -6.37 22.21 -10.70
N VAL A 261 -5.95 21.02 -11.11
CA VAL A 261 -6.75 19.80 -11.16
C VAL A 261 -6.11 18.78 -10.24
N VAL A 262 -6.78 18.41 -9.15
CA VAL A 262 -6.29 17.42 -8.18
C VAL A 262 -6.91 16.07 -8.48
N LEU A 263 -6.07 15.04 -8.63
CA LEU A 263 -6.51 13.68 -8.93
C LEU A 263 -6.50 12.81 -7.68
N GLU A 264 -7.53 11.98 -7.52
CA GLU A 264 -7.43 10.80 -6.67
C GLU A 264 -6.47 9.80 -7.36
N ALA A 265 -5.31 9.58 -6.74
CA ALA A 265 -4.15 8.93 -7.34
C ALA A 265 -3.79 7.64 -6.60
N ALA A 266 -2.88 7.69 -5.61
CA ALA A 266 -2.46 6.50 -4.87
C ALA A 266 -3.61 6.02 -3.96
N LEU A 267 -4.42 5.10 -4.45
CA LEU A 267 -5.52 4.51 -3.69
C LEU A 267 -4.99 3.70 -2.51
N THR A 268 -3.90 2.98 -2.75
CA THR A 268 -3.25 2.15 -1.73
C THR A 268 -1.74 2.38 -1.71
N THR A 269 -1.12 2.16 -0.55
CA THR A 269 0.33 2.30 -0.34
C THR A 269 0.81 1.14 0.51
N ILE A 270 1.85 0.44 0.07
CA ILE A 270 2.59 -0.54 0.86
C ILE A 270 3.69 0.19 1.63
N GLN A 271 3.55 0.24 2.95
CA GLN A 271 4.59 0.67 3.89
C GLN A 271 5.52 -0.51 4.12
N ASP A 272 6.72 -0.43 3.58
CA ASP A 272 7.57 -1.59 3.38
C ASP A 272 8.59 -1.75 4.50
N CYS A 273 8.61 -2.94 5.12
CA CYS A 273 9.56 -3.38 6.13
C CYS A 273 10.60 -4.37 5.56
N GLU A 274 10.57 -4.66 4.26
CA GLU A 274 11.36 -5.69 3.60
C GLU A 274 12.35 -5.05 2.58
N ASP A 275 12.22 -5.29 1.28
CA ASP A 275 13.33 -5.05 0.33
C ASP A 275 13.79 -3.59 0.19
N SER A 276 12.95 -2.60 0.52
CA SER A 276 13.33 -1.18 0.41
C SER A 276 13.98 -0.61 1.67
N VAL A 277 14.14 -1.40 2.74
CA VAL A 277 14.79 -0.99 3.99
C VAL A 277 15.98 -1.88 4.33
N ALA A 278 16.94 -1.32 5.06
CA ALA A 278 18.01 -2.09 5.70
C ALA A 278 17.77 -2.06 7.21
N ALA A 279 17.16 -3.11 7.74
CA ALA A 279 16.86 -3.22 9.17
C ALA A 279 17.40 -4.54 9.73
N VAL A 280 18.60 -4.50 10.30
CA VAL A 280 19.38 -5.72 10.60
C VAL A 280 19.49 -6.01 12.09
N ASP A 281 19.07 -5.09 12.95
CA ASP A 281 19.11 -5.23 14.39
C ASP A 281 17.86 -4.65 15.09
N ALA A 282 17.81 -4.79 16.42
CA ALA A 282 16.70 -4.28 17.22
C ALA A 282 16.47 -2.77 17.11
N ARG A 283 17.52 -1.95 16.89
CA ARG A 283 17.39 -0.50 16.78
C ARG A 283 16.72 -0.14 15.47
N ASP A 284 17.12 -0.79 14.38
CA ASP A 284 16.51 -0.56 13.07
C ASP A 284 15.04 -0.99 13.06
N LYS A 285 14.73 -2.20 13.57
CA LYS A 285 13.34 -2.68 13.69
C LYS A 285 12.50 -1.75 14.57
N THR A 286 13.08 -1.18 15.62
CA THR A 286 12.40 -0.17 16.45
C THR A 286 12.02 1.07 15.62
N VAL A 287 12.87 1.55 14.71
CA VAL A 287 12.54 2.68 13.82
C VAL A 287 11.39 2.33 12.88
N VAL A 288 11.46 1.15 12.23
CA VAL A 288 10.41 0.63 11.34
C VAL A 288 9.06 0.59 12.07
N TYR A 289 9.01 -0.04 13.24
CA TYR A 289 7.79 -0.17 14.02
C TYR A 289 7.28 1.17 14.57
N ARG A 290 8.17 2.10 14.95
CA ARG A 290 7.77 3.43 15.42
C ARG A 290 7.10 4.25 14.31
N ASN A 291 7.61 4.18 13.09
CA ASN A 291 6.99 4.88 11.96
C ASN A 291 5.63 4.27 11.62
N TRP A 292 5.51 2.93 11.61
CA TRP A 292 4.23 2.25 11.45
C TRP A 292 3.22 2.61 12.56
N LEU A 293 3.69 2.72 13.81
CA LEU A 293 2.88 3.18 14.95
C LEU A 293 2.34 4.59 14.74
N GLY A 294 3.18 5.53 14.32
CA GLY A 294 2.74 6.90 14.04
C GLY A 294 1.71 6.97 12.92
N LEU A 295 1.83 6.11 11.89
CA LEU A 295 0.84 6.02 10.82
C LEU A 295 -0.50 5.49 11.31
N MET A 296 -0.50 4.43 12.12
CA MET A 296 -1.75 3.82 12.64
C MET A 296 -2.43 4.70 13.69
N ARG A 297 -1.67 5.41 14.53
CA ARG A 297 -2.20 6.44 15.43
C ARG A 297 -2.69 7.67 14.68
N GLY A 298 -2.06 8.01 13.56
CA GLY A 298 -2.38 9.20 12.77
C GLY A 298 -1.59 10.45 13.18
N ASP A 299 -0.52 10.28 13.96
CA ASP A 299 0.29 11.36 14.52
C ASP A 299 1.75 11.36 14.04
N LEU A 300 2.09 10.51 13.05
CA LEU A 300 3.39 10.59 12.39
C LEU A 300 3.60 12.03 11.87
N ALA A 301 4.76 12.57 12.19
CA ALA A 301 5.19 13.89 11.75
C ALA A 301 6.68 13.84 11.47
N ASP A 302 7.12 14.62 10.48
CA ASP A 302 8.54 14.79 10.17
C ASP A 302 8.84 16.25 9.85
N THR A 303 10.01 16.72 10.31
CA THR A 303 10.44 18.11 10.17
C THR A 303 11.71 18.20 9.34
N PHE A 304 11.68 18.97 8.25
CA PHE A 304 12.80 19.13 7.34
C PHE A 304 13.01 20.59 6.91
N ASP A 305 14.23 20.94 6.52
CA ASP A 305 14.55 22.25 5.95
C ASP A 305 14.14 22.31 4.47
N LYS A 306 13.41 23.35 4.09
CA LYS A 306 13.13 23.69 2.69
C LYS A 306 13.41 25.17 2.46
N GLY A 307 14.60 25.48 1.95
CA GLY A 307 15.00 26.84 1.61
C GLY A 307 15.28 27.70 2.84
N GLY A 308 15.91 27.13 3.87
CA GLY A 308 16.26 27.80 5.12
C GLY A 308 15.09 27.98 6.09
N LYS A 309 13.96 27.30 5.82
CA LYS A 309 12.77 27.30 6.68
C LYS A 309 12.45 25.87 7.09
N SER A 310 12.25 25.67 8.39
CA SER A 310 11.75 24.43 8.96
C SER A 310 10.29 24.23 8.57
N LEU A 311 9.97 23.08 7.97
CA LEU A 311 8.61 22.67 7.63
C LEU A 311 8.30 21.33 8.29
N THR A 312 7.22 21.28 9.07
CA THR A 312 6.70 20.02 9.63
C THR A 312 5.56 19.50 8.77
N ARG A 313 5.63 18.23 8.37
CA ARG A 313 4.61 17.54 7.58
C ARG A 313 3.85 16.55 8.47
N HIS A 314 2.53 16.52 8.30
CA HIS A 314 1.62 15.61 8.99
C HIS A 314 0.77 14.83 7.98
N LEU A 315 0.04 13.83 8.47
CA LEU A 315 -0.98 13.14 7.69
C LEU A 315 -2.16 14.09 7.36
N ASN A 316 -2.60 14.07 6.11
CA ASN A 316 -3.71 14.89 5.64
C ASN A 316 -5.03 14.42 6.29
N PRO A 317 -5.94 15.34 6.66
CA PRO A 317 -7.29 14.98 7.09
C PRO A 317 -8.12 14.45 5.91
N ASP A 318 -9.27 13.86 6.20
CA ASP A 318 -10.24 13.51 5.17
C ASP A 318 -10.79 14.78 4.49
N ARG A 319 -11.17 14.66 3.21
CA ARG A 319 -11.68 15.77 2.39
C ARG A 319 -13.19 15.84 2.53
N VAL A 320 -13.72 17.04 2.78
CA VAL A 320 -15.15 17.28 2.99
C VAL A 320 -15.69 18.15 1.86
N PHE A 321 -16.81 17.71 1.26
CA PHE A 321 -17.50 18.40 0.19
C PHE A 321 -19.00 18.50 0.50
N THR A 322 -19.68 19.47 -0.11
CA THR A 322 -21.13 19.42 -0.25
C THR A 322 -21.48 18.48 -1.40
N ALA A 323 -22.29 17.45 -1.14
CA ALA A 323 -22.67 16.47 -2.15
C ALA A 323 -23.60 17.09 -3.21
N ALA A 324 -23.58 16.56 -4.43
CA ALA A 324 -24.46 17.01 -5.53
C ALA A 324 -25.96 16.95 -5.16
N ALA A 325 -26.36 15.96 -4.37
CA ALA A 325 -27.73 15.80 -3.87
C ALA A 325 -28.04 16.62 -2.60
N GLY A 326 -27.10 17.44 -2.14
CA GLY A 326 -27.12 18.09 -0.82
C GLY A 326 -26.57 17.19 0.29
N GLY A 327 -26.23 17.80 1.43
CA GLY A 327 -25.58 17.12 2.55
C GLY A 327 -24.06 17.01 2.38
N GLU A 328 -23.42 16.31 3.32
CA GLU A 328 -21.97 16.18 3.41
C GLU A 328 -21.47 14.92 2.69
N LEU A 329 -20.40 15.05 1.91
CA LEU A 329 -19.64 13.96 1.32
C LEU A 329 -18.21 13.99 1.86
N ILE A 330 -17.81 12.95 2.59
CA ILE A 330 -16.46 12.79 3.12
C ILE A 330 -15.72 11.74 2.28
N LEU A 331 -14.57 12.12 1.74
CA LEU A 331 -13.65 11.22 1.05
C LEU A 331 -12.36 11.04 1.87
N PRO A 332 -11.79 9.83 1.96
CA PRO A 332 -10.56 9.68 2.72
C PRO A 332 -9.44 10.51 2.09
N GLY A 333 -8.71 11.24 2.92
CA GLY A 333 -7.65 12.14 2.47
C GLY A 333 -6.30 11.46 2.26
N ARG A 334 -6.21 10.18 2.62
CA ARG A 334 -4.98 9.40 2.67
C ARG A 334 -5.16 8.08 1.93
N SER A 335 -4.05 7.58 1.41
CA SER A 335 -3.94 6.27 0.79
C SER A 335 -4.24 5.18 1.81
N LEU A 336 -4.94 4.12 1.41
CA LEU A 336 -5.12 2.95 2.24
C LEU A 336 -3.79 2.21 2.38
N MET A 337 -3.29 2.10 3.60
CA MET A 337 -1.98 1.56 3.88
C MET A 337 -2.03 0.06 4.13
N PHE A 338 -1.18 -0.66 3.40
CA PHE A 338 -0.71 -2.00 3.68
C PHE A 338 0.62 -1.90 4.42
N VAL A 339 0.99 -2.95 5.15
CA VAL A 339 2.36 -3.16 5.65
C VAL A 339 2.94 -4.40 4.98
N ARG A 340 4.15 -4.30 4.40
CA ARG A 340 4.86 -5.48 3.89
C ARG A 340 5.82 -5.97 4.95
N ASN A 341 5.44 -7.06 5.61
CA ASN A 341 6.31 -7.74 6.56
C ASN A 341 7.38 -8.52 5.80
N VAL A 342 8.50 -8.84 6.45
CA VAL A 342 9.49 -9.74 5.84
C VAL A 342 8.92 -11.14 5.62
N GLY A 343 9.54 -11.91 4.73
CA GLY A 343 9.18 -13.28 4.40
C GLY A 343 9.46 -14.29 5.52
N HIS A 344 9.69 -15.56 5.16
CA HIS A 344 9.88 -16.64 6.14
C HIS A 344 11.34 -16.91 6.51
N LEU A 345 12.29 -16.40 5.72
CA LEU A 345 13.70 -16.80 5.74
C LEU A 345 14.48 -16.31 6.97
N MET A 346 14.45 -14.99 7.22
CA MET A 346 15.38 -14.36 8.17
C MET A 346 14.96 -14.59 9.63
N THR A 347 15.97 -14.68 10.50
CA THR A 347 15.82 -14.58 11.96
C THR A 347 16.32 -13.22 12.43
N SER A 348 15.98 -12.86 13.68
CA SER A 348 16.47 -11.62 14.29
C SER A 348 16.92 -11.85 15.71
N ASP A 349 18.12 -11.36 16.04
CA ASP A 349 18.65 -11.35 17.40
C ASP A 349 17.97 -10.31 18.31
N ALA A 350 17.05 -9.50 17.78
CA ALA A 350 16.27 -8.57 18.58
C ALA A 350 15.49 -9.27 19.71
N ILE A 351 15.10 -10.54 19.48
CA ILE A 351 14.47 -11.41 20.48
C ILE A 351 15.04 -12.82 20.36
N LEU A 352 15.48 -13.38 21.49
CA LEU A 352 15.83 -14.80 21.59
C LEU A 352 14.73 -15.58 22.30
N ASP A 353 14.52 -16.82 21.88
CA ASP A 353 13.61 -17.76 22.52
C ASP A 353 14.16 -18.33 23.85
N SER A 354 13.41 -19.22 24.48
CA SER A 354 13.80 -19.89 25.74
C SER A 354 15.01 -20.82 25.58
N GLU A 355 15.38 -21.17 24.34
CA GLU A 355 16.55 -21.97 23.99
C GLU A 355 17.71 -21.10 23.50
N HIS A 356 17.64 -19.77 23.69
CA HIS A 356 18.63 -18.78 23.24
C HIS A 356 18.83 -18.70 21.71
N ARG A 357 17.84 -19.13 20.92
CA ARG A 357 17.87 -19.00 19.45
C ARG A 357 17.19 -17.71 19.04
N GLU A 358 17.68 -17.10 17.96
CA GLU A 358 16.96 -16.01 17.29
C GLU A 358 15.59 -16.49 16.81
N ILE A 359 14.58 -15.64 16.95
CA ILE A 359 13.24 -15.96 16.46
C ILE A 359 13.11 -15.60 14.97
N PRO A 360 12.23 -16.27 14.19
CA PRO A 360 11.95 -15.87 12.82
C PRO A 360 11.41 -14.43 12.76
N GLU A 361 12.03 -13.59 11.96
CA GLU A 361 11.71 -12.17 11.84
C GLU A 361 10.29 -11.98 11.29
N GLY A 362 9.84 -12.82 10.36
CA GLY A 362 8.48 -12.79 9.83
C GLY A 362 7.38 -13.06 10.86
N ILE A 363 7.69 -13.81 11.94
CA ILE A 363 6.77 -14.01 13.09
C ILE A 363 6.78 -12.76 13.96
N MET A 364 7.96 -12.20 14.23
CA MET A 364 8.12 -10.94 14.98
C MET A 364 7.32 -9.81 14.30
N ASP A 365 7.54 -9.58 13.00
CA ASP A 365 6.83 -8.58 12.22
C ASP A 365 5.31 -8.77 12.30
N GLY A 366 4.82 -10.00 12.12
CA GLY A 366 3.39 -10.31 12.21
C GLY A 366 2.77 -9.85 13.53
N MET A 367 3.42 -10.17 14.65
CA MET A 367 2.93 -9.78 15.99
C MET A 367 3.00 -8.26 16.20
N PHE A 368 4.14 -7.62 15.94
CA PHE A 368 4.31 -6.18 16.17
C PHE A 368 3.41 -5.34 15.27
N THR A 369 3.37 -5.62 13.97
CA THR A 369 2.60 -4.82 13.00
C THR A 369 1.09 -4.96 13.20
N ALA A 370 0.60 -6.16 13.57
CA ALA A 370 -0.81 -6.37 13.91
C ALA A 370 -1.21 -5.69 15.22
N MET A 371 -0.37 -5.77 16.26
CA MET A 371 -0.58 -5.07 17.53
C MET A 371 -0.64 -3.56 17.32
N ILE A 372 0.26 -3.01 16.51
CA ILE A 372 0.25 -1.59 16.13
C ILE A 372 -1.03 -1.21 15.38
N ALA A 373 -1.52 -2.07 14.47
CA ALA A 373 -2.73 -1.81 13.71
C ALA A 373 -4.01 -1.73 14.58
N LEU A 374 -3.99 -2.24 15.83
CA LEU A 374 -5.09 -2.04 16.78
C LEU A 374 -5.39 -0.57 17.05
N HIS A 375 -4.37 0.32 16.97
CA HIS A 375 -4.58 1.76 17.10
C HIS A 375 -5.53 2.28 16.04
N ASP A 376 -5.47 1.78 14.81
CA ASP A 376 -6.42 2.14 13.77
C ASP A 376 -7.80 1.52 14.01
N LEU A 377 -7.84 0.23 14.31
CA LEU A 377 -9.09 -0.52 14.49
C LEU A 377 -9.94 0.01 15.66
N ARG A 378 -9.27 0.48 16.73
CA ARG A 378 -9.89 0.96 17.97
C ARG A 378 -10.06 2.48 18.03
N LYS A 379 -9.77 3.22 16.96
CA LYS A 379 -10.04 4.67 16.90
C LYS A 379 -11.50 4.97 17.23
N ASN A 380 -11.75 6.05 17.97
CA ASN A 380 -13.10 6.50 18.25
C ASN A 380 -13.87 6.88 16.96
N GLY A 381 -15.20 6.85 17.01
CA GLY A 381 -16.04 7.31 15.90
C GLY A 381 -15.70 8.76 15.54
N GLY A 382 -15.47 9.02 14.25
CA GLY A 382 -15.13 10.35 13.71
C GLY A 382 -13.63 10.63 13.54
N ALA A 383 -12.73 9.81 14.12
CA ALA A 383 -11.31 9.91 13.82
C ALA A 383 -11.00 9.29 12.45
N ALA A 384 -10.07 9.91 11.72
CA ALA A 384 -9.67 9.43 10.40
C ALA A 384 -8.97 8.06 10.51
N ARG A 385 -9.56 7.04 9.88
CA ARG A 385 -9.06 5.66 9.90
C ARG A 385 -8.27 5.34 8.64
N ASN A 386 -7.41 4.33 8.72
CA ASN A 386 -6.85 3.65 7.58
C ASN A 386 -7.93 2.74 6.96
N SER A 387 -8.38 1.74 7.73
CA SER A 387 -9.41 0.78 7.33
C SER A 387 -10.78 1.17 7.87
N ARG A 388 -11.77 1.25 6.99
CA ARG A 388 -13.17 1.51 7.35
C ARG A 388 -13.99 0.24 7.42
N LYS A 389 -13.38 -0.90 7.15
CA LYS A 389 -14.00 -2.24 7.21
C LYS A 389 -13.48 -3.09 8.37
N GLY A 390 -12.59 -2.56 9.21
CA GLY A 390 -12.06 -3.28 10.37
C GLY A 390 -11.01 -4.34 10.01
N SER A 391 -10.40 -4.23 8.83
CA SER A 391 -9.34 -5.11 8.34
C SER A 391 -7.94 -4.51 8.49
N VAL A 392 -6.94 -5.37 8.63
CA VAL A 392 -5.51 -5.00 8.54
C VAL A 392 -4.94 -5.67 7.30
N TYR A 393 -4.16 -4.94 6.51
CA TYR A 393 -3.65 -5.44 5.23
C TYR A 393 -2.15 -5.70 5.29
N ILE A 394 -1.75 -6.97 5.24
CA ILE A 394 -0.36 -7.39 5.33
C ILE A 394 0.06 -8.02 4.00
N VAL A 395 1.10 -7.49 3.37
CA VAL A 395 1.77 -8.16 2.24
C VAL A 395 2.74 -9.19 2.81
N LYS A 396 2.66 -10.43 2.31
CA LYS A 396 3.58 -11.50 2.68
C LYS A 396 4.42 -11.91 1.45
N PRO A 397 5.72 -11.53 1.42
CA PRO A 397 6.60 -11.77 0.28
C PRO A 397 7.29 -13.14 0.37
N LYS A 398 7.95 -13.51 -0.74
CA LYS A 398 8.95 -14.59 -0.84
C LYS A 398 8.50 -15.94 -0.27
N MET A 399 7.22 -16.27 -0.50
CA MET A 399 6.64 -17.57 -0.15
C MET A 399 6.83 -18.54 -1.31
N HIS A 400 7.22 -19.79 -1.03
CA HIS A 400 7.39 -20.84 -2.03
C HIS A 400 6.25 -21.86 -1.91
N GLY A 401 5.19 -21.70 -2.69
CA GLY A 401 4.11 -22.68 -2.81
C GLY A 401 3.09 -22.69 -1.65
N PRO A 402 2.04 -23.53 -1.77
CA PRO A 402 0.84 -23.42 -0.94
C PRO A 402 1.05 -23.75 0.54
N ALA A 403 2.02 -24.61 0.88
CA ALA A 403 2.33 -24.94 2.27
C ALA A 403 2.84 -23.72 3.06
N GLU A 404 3.62 -22.85 2.42
CA GLU A 404 4.12 -21.63 3.06
C GLU A 404 3.06 -20.54 3.16
N VAL A 405 2.11 -20.51 2.21
CA VAL A 405 0.90 -19.68 2.33
C VAL A 405 0.01 -20.17 3.47
N ALA A 406 -0.11 -21.49 3.65
CA ALA A 406 -0.86 -22.08 4.76
C ALA A 406 -0.23 -21.68 6.09
N PHE A 407 1.10 -21.76 6.19
CA PHE A 407 1.83 -21.31 7.36
C PHE A 407 1.60 -19.82 7.67
N ALA A 408 1.58 -18.95 6.65
CA ALA A 408 1.24 -17.54 6.85
C ALA A 408 -0.19 -17.33 7.36
N CYS A 409 -1.17 -18.10 6.85
CA CYS A 409 -2.55 -18.05 7.34
C CYS A 409 -2.65 -18.55 8.78
N THR A 410 -2.00 -19.65 9.13
CA THR A 410 -1.91 -20.15 10.52
C THR A 410 -1.24 -19.13 11.44
N LEU A 411 -0.16 -18.48 11.00
CA LEU A 411 0.48 -17.41 11.77
C LEU A 411 -0.51 -16.29 12.06
N PHE A 412 -1.27 -15.84 11.06
CA PHE A 412 -2.29 -14.81 11.24
C PHE A 412 -3.42 -15.27 12.16
N ASP A 413 -3.83 -16.54 12.08
CA ASP A 413 -4.82 -17.10 12.99
C ASP A 413 -4.38 -16.94 14.45
N ARG A 414 -3.13 -17.30 14.72
CA ARG A 414 -2.54 -17.30 16.06
C ARG A 414 -2.28 -15.89 16.59
N ILE A 415 -1.88 -14.97 15.72
CA ILE A 415 -1.74 -13.55 16.08
C ILE A 415 -3.11 -12.97 16.45
N GLU A 416 -4.16 -13.27 15.69
CA GLU A 416 -5.52 -12.82 16.00
C GLU A 416 -5.98 -13.34 17.36
N ASP A 417 -5.74 -14.62 17.65
CA ASP A 417 -6.09 -15.21 18.95
C ASP A 417 -5.34 -14.51 20.10
N ALA A 418 -4.03 -14.26 19.94
CA ALA A 418 -3.20 -13.61 20.93
C ALA A 418 -3.63 -12.14 21.22
N LEU A 419 -4.09 -11.43 20.18
CA LEU A 419 -4.49 -10.03 20.25
C LEU A 419 -6.01 -9.84 20.45
N GLY A 420 -6.78 -10.93 20.55
CA GLY A 420 -8.23 -10.89 20.69
C GLY A 420 -8.94 -10.24 19.49
N LEU A 421 -8.40 -10.43 18.27
CA LEU A 421 -9.01 -9.97 17.02
C LEU A 421 -10.00 -11.02 16.50
N PRO A 422 -11.10 -10.60 15.85
CA PRO A 422 -11.94 -11.54 15.10
C PRO A 422 -11.12 -12.31 14.06
N ARG A 423 -11.47 -13.59 13.85
CA ARG A 423 -10.85 -14.41 12.81
C ARG A 423 -10.94 -13.73 11.45
N ASN A 424 -9.90 -13.84 10.65
CA ASN A 424 -9.77 -13.23 9.33
C ASN A 424 -9.70 -11.71 9.35
N THR A 425 -9.41 -11.05 10.48
CA THR A 425 -9.11 -9.60 10.52
C THR A 425 -7.87 -9.25 9.70
N LEU A 426 -6.80 -10.04 9.85
CA LEU A 426 -5.53 -9.89 9.14
C LEU A 426 -5.64 -10.45 7.71
N LYS A 427 -5.67 -9.55 6.73
CA LYS A 427 -5.73 -9.88 5.31
C LYS A 427 -4.33 -10.09 4.74
N VAL A 428 -4.22 -10.95 3.72
CA VAL A 428 -2.95 -11.28 3.07
C VAL A 428 -2.92 -10.81 1.63
N GLY A 429 -1.91 -10.02 1.29
CA GLY A 429 -1.44 -9.81 -0.07
C GLY A 429 -0.37 -10.82 -0.39
N ILE A 430 -0.58 -11.64 -1.43
CA ILE A 430 0.37 -12.67 -1.85
C ILE A 430 1.24 -12.10 -2.98
N MET A 431 2.55 -12.12 -2.79
CA MET A 431 3.48 -11.87 -3.88
C MET A 431 3.68 -13.18 -4.66
N ASP A 432 3.33 -13.16 -5.95
CA ASP A 432 3.71 -14.18 -6.92
C ASP A 432 5.10 -13.83 -7.47
N GLU A 433 6.11 -14.14 -6.67
CA GLU A 433 7.49 -13.74 -6.95
C GLU A 433 8.51 -14.88 -6.78
N GLU A 434 8.03 -16.10 -6.53
CA GLU A 434 8.85 -17.30 -6.41
C GLU A 434 8.29 -18.37 -7.35
N ARG A 435 9.15 -19.09 -8.08
CA ARG A 435 8.77 -20.06 -9.10
C ARG A 435 7.83 -21.12 -8.58
N ARG A 436 8.08 -21.65 -7.37
CA ARG A 436 7.21 -22.65 -6.73
C ARG A 436 5.83 -22.09 -6.37
N THR A 437 5.69 -20.78 -6.14
CA THR A 437 4.39 -20.11 -6.01
C THR A 437 3.74 -19.94 -7.37
N THR A 438 4.45 -19.43 -8.38
CA THR A 438 3.91 -19.20 -9.73
C THR A 438 3.28 -20.47 -10.32
N ILE A 439 3.99 -21.60 -10.26
CA ILE A 439 3.50 -22.85 -10.88
C ILE A 439 2.40 -23.54 -10.05
N ASN A 440 2.16 -23.10 -8.82
CA ASN A 440 1.14 -23.64 -7.91
C ASN A 440 0.14 -22.55 -7.45
N LEU A 441 0.03 -21.44 -8.19
CA LEU A 441 -0.62 -20.21 -7.72
C LEU A 441 -2.09 -20.43 -7.32
N LYS A 442 -2.84 -21.26 -8.06
CA LYS A 442 -4.24 -21.58 -7.75
C LYS A 442 -4.38 -22.20 -6.36
N GLU A 443 -3.46 -23.08 -5.98
CA GLU A 443 -3.46 -23.72 -4.66
C GLU A 443 -2.96 -22.78 -3.56
N CYS A 444 -2.01 -21.89 -3.86
CA CYS A 444 -1.65 -20.80 -2.95
C CYS A 444 -2.86 -19.92 -2.61
N ILE A 445 -3.62 -19.50 -3.63
CA ILE A 445 -4.86 -18.71 -3.46
C ILE A 445 -5.91 -19.52 -2.70
N ARG A 446 -6.06 -20.83 -2.97
CA ARG A 446 -7.07 -21.68 -2.31
C ARG A 446 -6.89 -21.72 -0.81
N VAL A 447 -5.64 -21.84 -0.36
CA VAL A 447 -5.30 -21.87 1.06
C VAL A 447 -5.61 -20.54 1.74
N ALA A 448 -5.36 -19.41 1.06
CA ALA A 448 -5.62 -18.08 1.59
C ALA A 448 -7.03 -17.54 1.24
N ARG A 449 -7.97 -18.37 0.79
CA ARG A 449 -9.24 -17.94 0.16
C ARG A 449 -10.11 -17.02 1.01
N GLU A 450 -9.96 -17.00 2.33
CA GLU A 450 -10.73 -16.15 3.24
C GLU A 450 -9.99 -14.86 3.66
N ARG A 451 -8.70 -14.75 3.32
CA ARG A 451 -7.81 -13.65 3.72
C ARG A 451 -7.25 -12.88 2.53
N LEU A 452 -7.22 -13.50 1.35
CA LEU A 452 -6.58 -12.95 0.16
C LEU A 452 -7.21 -11.63 -0.25
N VAL A 453 -6.38 -10.60 -0.42
CA VAL A 453 -6.80 -9.26 -0.87
C VAL A 453 -6.10 -8.78 -2.13
N PHE A 454 -4.95 -9.35 -2.50
CA PHE A 454 -4.37 -9.20 -3.84
C PHE A 454 -3.35 -10.29 -4.15
N ILE A 455 -3.07 -10.44 -5.46
CA ILE A 455 -1.90 -11.13 -6.00
C ILE A 455 -1.08 -10.12 -6.81
N ASN A 456 0.25 -10.13 -6.69
CA ASN A 456 1.12 -9.22 -7.45
C ASN A 456 2.33 -9.98 -7.99
N THR A 457 2.66 -9.75 -9.26
CA THR A 457 3.82 -10.34 -9.92
C THR A 457 5.10 -9.57 -9.55
N GLY A 458 5.80 -10.00 -8.50
CA GLY A 458 7.10 -9.46 -8.08
C GLY A 458 8.22 -9.90 -9.03
N PHE A 459 8.19 -9.38 -10.26
CA PHE A 459 8.95 -9.94 -11.37
C PHE A 459 10.49 -9.90 -11.21
N LEU A 460 11.02 -8.98 -10.38
CA LEU A 460 12.45 -8.88 -10.12
C LEU A 460 12.93 -10.05 -9.26
N ASP A 461 12.30 -10.29 -8.10
CA ASP A 461 12.56 -11.47 -7.27
C ASP A 461 12.29 -12.75 -8.06
N ARG A 462 11.19 -12.78 -8.81
CA ARG A 462 10.85 -13.92 -9.67
C ARG A 462 11.95 -14.27 -10.67
N THR A 463 12.62 -13.26 -11.21
CA THR A 463 13.76 -13.45 -12.11
C THR A 463 14.96 -13.99 -11.36
N GLY A 464 15.23 -13.48 -10.14
CA GLY A 464 16.26 -14.01 -9.25
C GLY A 464 16.06 -15.49 -8.93
N ASP A 465 14.85 -15.88 -8.55
CA ASP A 465 14.51 -17.27 -8.24
C ASP A 465 14.52 -18.18 -9.49
N GLU A 466 14.18 -17.67 -10.69
CA GLU A 466 14.34 -18.46 -11.92
C GLU A 466 15.81 -18.81 -12.19
N ILE A 467 16.70 -17.83 -12.01
CA ILE A 467 18.14 -18.01 -12.17
C ILE A 467 18.67 -18.98 -11.11
N HIS A 468 18.29 -18.81 -9.85
CA HIS A 468 18.73 -19.69 -8.76
C HIS A 468 18.22 -21.12 -8.94
N THR A 469 16.92 -21.29 -9.22
CA THR A 469 16.31 -22.62 -9.38
C THR A 469 16.97 -23.41 -10.51
N SER A 470 17.36 -22.75 -11.61
CA SER A 470 17.94 -23.40 -12.79
C SER A 470 19.46 -23.20 -12.90
N MET A 471 20.16 -22.90 -11.80
CA MET A 471 21.58 -22.54 -11.80
C MET A 471 22.45 -23.60 -12.50
N GLU A 472 22.16 -24.88 -12.24
CA GLU A 472 22.94 -26.01 -12.76
C GLU A 472 22.51 -26.49 -14.17
N ALA A 473 21.55 -25.82 -14.82
CA ALA A 473 20.96 -26.28 -16.08
C ALA A 473 21.85 -26.09 -17.34
N GLY A 474 23.05 -25.50 -17.18
CA GLY A 474 23.94 -25.08 -18.28
C GLY A 474 25.29 -25.77 -18.27
#